data_AF-A0A2N7RRN4-F1
#
_entry.id   AF-A0A2N7RRN4-F1
#
_cell.length_a   1.000
_cell.length_b   1.000
_cell.length_c   1.000
_cell.angle_alpha   90.00
_cell.angle_beta   90.00
_cell.angle_gamma   90.00
#
_symmetry.space_group_name_H-M   'P 1'
#
loop_
_entity.id
_entity.type
_entity.pdbx_description
1 polymer ?
#
loop_
_entity_poly.entity_id
_entity_poly.type
_entity_poly.pdbx_seq_one_letter_code
_entity_poly.pdbx_strand_id
1 'polypeptide(L)'
;MSTQTTKYSYFDNTPAWMMFVLAPMALLALVPLLNFSFLAWQNLDFKFFNIDVLSLGGLGQMGDFFGGHMAAFAGSLSLLVVIFFTFHQANQQRQFFDQQQYQQRQFFDQQQSQTNQASMRTFFLEGVNQITQWDIESPGCDQCMRLLDYYGRVALASEDRELLLILNTVITAKIRKNLQGENGSFKQSNYPYACKALDHIKPLREEDGRALAAQRGKKRPKA
;
A
#
# COMPACT_ATOMS: atom_id res chain seq x y z
N MET A 1 -6.56 -1.63 9.71
CA MET A 1 -5.11 -1.66 9.41
C MET A 1 -4.36 -1.95 10.70
N SER A 2 -3.81 -3.15 10.86
CA SER A 2 -2.89 -3.42 11.96
C SER A 2 -1.58 -2.72 11.64
N THR A 3 -1.20 -1.74 12.43
CA THR A 3 0.14 -1.14 12.40
C THR A 3 1.13 -2.22 12.86
N GLN A 4 1.66 -3.01 11.91
CA GLN A 4 2.85 -3.79 12.18
C GLN A 4 3.98 -2.79 12.41
N THR A 5 4.31 -2.56 13.68
CA THR A 5 5.50 -1.82 14.09
C THR A 5 6.70 -2.72 13.81
N THR A 6 7.19 -2.69 12.57
CA THR A 6 8.49 -3.26 12.26
C THR A 6 9.52 -2.49 13.07
N LYS A 7 9.97 -3.08 14.18
CA LYS A 7 11.04 -2.52 15.02
C LYS A 7 12.26 -2.29 14.12
N TYR A 8 12.73 -1.06 14.06
CA TYR A 8 13.97 -0.74 13.34
C TYR A 8 15.13 -1.46 14.03
N SER A 9 15.69 -2.46 13.36
CA SER A 9 16.85 -3.20 13.85
C SER A 9 18.12 -2.43 13.48
N TYR A 10 18.83 -1.93 14.50
CA TYR A 10 20.06 -1.16 14.30
C TYR A 10 21.19 -2.01 13.71
N PHE A 11 21.29 -3.28 14.10
CA PHE A 11 22.33 -4.18 13.60
C PHE A 11 22.15 -4.51 12.12
N ASP A 12 20.91 -4.76 11.67
CA ASP A 12 20.64 -5.14 10.28
C ASP A 12 20.79 -3.97 9.30
N ASN A 13 20.60 -2.75 9.79
CA ASN A 13 20.68 -1.53 8.99
C ASN A 13 22.02 -0.78 9.14
N THR A 14 22.98 -1.33 9.89
CA THR A 14 24.31 -0.74 10.03
C THR A 14 25.21 -1.24 8.90
N PRO A 15 25.80 -0.36 8.08
CA PRO A 15 26.71 -0.78 7.02
C PRO A 15 27.97 -1.40 7.62
N ALA A 16 28.50 -2.44 6.96
CA ALA A 16 29.62 -3.24 7.46
C ALA A 16 30.85 -2.38 7.83
N TRP A 17 31.16 -1.34 7.04
CA TRP A 17 32.28 -0.43 7.32
C TRP A 17 32.14 0.27 8.68
N MET A 18 30.92 0.64 9.08
CA MET A 18 30.69 1.34 10.35
C MET A 18 30.89 0.37 11.53
N MET A 19 30.49 -0.89 11.38
CA MET A 19 30.80 -1.94 12.36
C MET A 19 32.31 -2.18 12.48
N PHE A 20 33.04 -2.19 11.37
CA PHE A 20 34.50 -2.33 11.37
C PHE A 20 35.23 -1.15 12.03
N VAL A 21 34.62 0.04 12.08
CA VAL A 21 35.18 1.20 12.80
C VAL A 21 34.78 1.18 14.28
N LEU A 22 33.51 0.85 14.57
CA LEU A 22 32.97 0.79 15.94
C LEU A 22 33.62 -0.30 16.80
N ALA A 23 33.79 -1.51 16.25
CA ALA A 23 34.32 -2.65 16.99
C ALA A 23 35.74 -2.41 17.56
N PRO A 24 36.75 -1.98 16.77
CA PRO A 24 38.06 -1.69 17.30
C PRO A 24 38.06 -0.46 18.21
N MET A 25 37.24 0.56 17.94
CA MET A 25 37.09 1.72 18.83
C MET A 25 36.52 1.34 20.19
N ALA A 26 35.49 0.49 20.22
CA ALA A 26 34.94 -0.05 21.46
C ALA A 26 35.96 -0.91 22.22
N LEU A 27 36.78 -1.68 21.50
CA LEU A 27 37.86 -2.47 22.09
C LEU A 27 38.97 -1.58 22.65
N LEU A 28 39.36 -0.53 21.93
CA LEU A 28 40.33 0.47 22.41
C LEU A 28 39.79 1.26 23.60
N ALA A 29 38.47 1.49 23.68
CA ALA A 29 37.83 2.12 24.84
C ALA A 29 37.95 1.30 26.13
N LEU A 30 38.12 -0.02 26.02
CA LEU A 30 38.35 -0.87 27.19
C LEU A 30 39.72 -0.61 27.83
N VAL A 31 40.73 -0.19 27.06
CA VAL A 31 42.09 0.04 27.57
C VAL A 31 42.12 1.12 28.66
N PRO A 32 41.63 2.36 28.46
CA PRO A 32 41.61 3.37 29.51
C PRO A 32 40.67 2.99 30.66
N LEU A 33 39.55 2.29 30.40
CA LEU A 33 38.64 1.82 31.44
C LEU A 33 39.31 0.78 32.36
N LEU A 34 39.98 -0.22 31.78
CA LEU A 34 40.72 -1.22 32.52
C LEU A 34 41.90 -0.60 33.28
N ASN A 35 42.62 0.33 32.66
CA ASN A 35 43.71 1.05 33.32
C ASN A 35 43.18 1.88 34.51
N PHE A 36 42.04 2.54 34.35
CA PHE A 36 41.39 3.29 35.42
C PHE A 36 40.90 2.37 36.55
N SER A 37 40.25 1.25 36.21
CA SER A 37 39.82 0.24 37.21
C SER A 37 41.00 -0.34 37.97
N PHE A 38 42.11 -0.62 37.30
CA PHE A 38 43.33 -1.13 37.93
C PHE A 38 43.97 -0.09 38.86
N LEU A 39 44.11 1.16 38.42
CA LEU A 39 44.61 2.26 39.26
C LEU A 39 43.69 2.52 40.45
N ALA A 40 42.37 2.48 40.27
CA ALA A 40 41.40 2.62 41.35
C ALA A 40 41.54 1.47 42.37
N TRP A 41 41.69 0.24 41.89
CA TRP A 41 41.92 -0.94 42.73
C TRP A 41 43.20 -0.81 43.56
N GLN A 42 44.33 -0.48 42.92
CA GLN A 42 45.59 -0.28 43.62
C GLN A 42 45.50 0.83 44.67
N ASN A 43 44.84 1.96 44.35
CA ASN A 43 44.65 3.05 45.32
C ASN A 43 43.74 2.67 46.50
N LEU A 44 42.81 1.74 46.32
CA LEU A 44 41.99 1.21 47.41
C LEU A 44 42.81 0.26 48.31
N ASP A 45 43.66 -0.59 47.73
CA ASP A 45 44.57 -1.47 48.48
C ASP A 45 45.62 -0.68 49.28
N PHE A 46 46.16 0.42 48.72
CA PHE A 46 47.17 1.25 49.39
C PHE A 46 46.63 2.10 50.56
N LYS A 47 45.34 2.45 50.56
CA LYS A 47 44.71 3.17 51.68
C LYS A 47 44.57 2.32 52.96
N PHE A 48 44.72 1.00 52.88
CA PHE A 48 44.72 0.14 54.06
C PHE A 48 46.09 0.02 54.74
N PHE A 49 47.22 0.37 54.10
CA PHE A 49 48.52 0.04 54.69
C PHE A 49 49.67 1.05 54.69
N ASN A 50 49.75 2.12 53.88
CA ASN A 50 50.74 3.19 54.08
C ASN A 50 50.48 4.38 53.16
N ILE A 51 50.08 5.52 53.75
CA ILE A 51 50.00 6.82 53.07
C ILE A 51 51.37 7.46 53.26
N ASP A 52 52.28 7.30 52.30
CA ASP A 52 53.37 8.27 52.12
C ASP A 52 53.91 8.24 50.68
N VAL A 53 53.87 9.43 50.08
CA VAL A 53 54.54 9.87 48.85
C VAL A 53 53.95 9.40 47.49
N LEU A 54 52.86 10.04 47.06
CA LEU A 54 52.64 10.22 45.60
C LEU A 54 53.77 11.14 45.08
N SER A 55 54.69 10.62 44.28
CA SER A 55 55.76 11.44 43.70
C SER A 55 55.18 12.50 42.75
N LEU A 56 55.75 13.71 42.77
CA LEU A 56 55.33 14.83 41.91
C LEU A 56 55.36 14.44 40.41
N GLY A 57 56.29 13.56 40.02
CA GLY A 57 56.37 13.02 38.65
C GLY A 57 55.20 12.10 38.28
N GLY A 58 54.67 11.33 39.25
CA GLY A 58 53.47 10.50 39.04
C GLY A 58 52.21 11.34 38.82
N LEU A 59 52.07 12.47 39.52
CA LEU A 59 51.00 13.44 39.26
C LEU A 59 51.14 14.09 37.88
N GLY A 60 52.37 14.43 37.46
CA GLY A 60 52.62 14.96 36.12
C GLY A 60 52.24 13.98 35.01
N GLN A 61 52.61 12.71 35.15
CA GLN A 61 52.26 11.65 34.19
C GLN A 61 50.75 11.39 34.14
N MET A 62 50.05 11.43 35.27
CA MET A 62 48.59 11.41 35.29
C MET A 62 48.00 12.62 34.56
N GLY A 63 48.55 13.82 34.79
CA GLY A 63 48.16 15.05 34.12
C GLY A 63 48.27 14.95 32.60
N ASP A 64 49.39 14.46 32.06
CA ASP A 64 49.60 14.29 30.62
C ASP A 64 48.70 13.21 30.01
N PHE A 65 48.42 12.15 30.76
CA PHE A 65 47.50 11.09 30.35
C PHE A 65 46.05 11.61 30.25
N PHE A 66 45.56 12.31 31.27
CA PHE A 66 44.20 12.84 31.30
C PHE A 66 44.03 14.04 30.36
N GLY A 67 45.00 14.95 30.33
CA GLY A 67 44.94 16.20 29.56
C GLY A 67 45.17 16.02 28.07
N GLY A 68 46.06 15.09 27.67
CA GLY A 68 46.39 14.86 26.27
C GLY A 68 45.63 13.69 25.65
N HIS A 69 45.97 12.48 26.08
CA HIS A 69 45.52 11.25 25.42
C HIS A 69 44.05 10.94 25.69
N MET A 70 43.60 11.08 26.94
CA MET A 70 42.20 10.83 27.30
C MET A 70 41.26 11.88 26.70
N ALA A 71 41.67 13.14 26.63
CA ALA A 71 40.90 14.20 26.00
C ALA A 71 40.72 13.96 24.49
N ALA A 72 41.80 13.63 23.77
CA ALA A 72 41.72 13.29 22.35
C ALA A 72 40.87 12.03 22.10
N PHE A 73 41.03 11.00 22.95
CA PHE A 73 40.22 9.80 22.90
C PHE A 73 38.73 10.10 23.11
N ALA A 74 38.37 10.84 24.16
CA ALA A 74 37.00 11.25 24.44
C ALA A 74 36.39 12.10 23.31
N GLY A 75 37.18 12.99 22.71
CA GLY A 75 36.80 13.76 21.53
C GLY A 75 36.50 12.86 20.33
N SER A 76 37.38 11.90 20.04
CA SER A 76 37.17 10.97 18.93
C SER A 76 35.96 10.05 19.12
N LEU A 77 35.76 9.57 20.36
CA LEU A 77 34.63 8.72 20.72
C LEU A 77 33.30 9.48 20.60
N SER A 78 33.26 10.72 21.08
CA SER A 78 32.06 11.55 20.97
C SER A 78 31.70 11.85 19.52
N LEU A 79 32.68 12.16 18.67
CA LEU A 79 32.46 12.36 17.23
C LEU A 79 31.93 11.10 16.55
N LEU A 80 32.47 9.93 16.91
CA LEU A 80 32.00 8.64 16.38
C LEU A 80 30.55 8.37 16.78
N VAL A 81 30.20 8.60 18.04
CA VAL A 81 28.83 8.47 18.54
C VAL A 81 27.88 9.42 17.79
N VAL A 82 28.28 10.67 17.56
CA VAL A 82 27.48 11.63 16.78
C VAL A 82 27.27 11.12 15.36
N ILE A 83 28.33 10.68 14.66
CA ILE A 83 28.22 10.15 13.29
C ILE A 83 27.27 8.95 13.24
N PHE A 84 27.38 8.03 14.20
CA PHE A 84 26.51 6.85 14.30
C PHE A 84 25.03 7.24 14.41
N PHE A 85 24.71 8.13 15.35
CA PHE A 85 23.33 8.57 15.56
C PHE A 85 22.82 9.41 14.39
N THR A 86 23.62 10.30 13.82
CA THR A 86 23.24 11.08 12.64
C THR A 86 22.96 10.18 11.45
N PHE A 87 23.79 9.16 11.20
CA PHE A 87 23.56 8.20 10.12
C PHE A 87 22.24 7.45 10.30
N HIS A 88 21.98 6.91 11.50
CA HIS A 88 20.74 6.20 11.76
C HIS A 88 19.50 7.09 11.74
N GLN A 89 19.59 8.32 12.24
CA GLN A 89 18.51 9.28 12.18
C GLN A 89 18.15 9.62 10.73
N ALA A 90 19.15 9.86 9.88
CA ALA A 90 18.94 10.12 8.46
C ALA A 90 18.29 8.92 7.75
N ASN A 91 18.71 7.71 8.08
CA ASN A 91 18.17 6.51 7.46
C ASN A 91 16.71 6.24 7.88
N GLN A 92 16.37 6.45 9.15
CA GLN A 92 14.99 6.34 9.65
C GLN A 92 14.08 7.38 9.01
N GLN A 93 14.55 8.64 8.88
CA GLN A 93 13.80 9.68 8.19
C GLN A 93 13.53 9.32 6.73
N ARG A 94 14.54 8.82 6.01
CA ARG A 94 14.38 8.39 4.62
C ARG A 94 13.32 7.30 4.46
N GLN A 95 13.38 6.25 5.29
CA GLN A 95 12.38 5.17 5.26
C GLN A 95 10.96 5.69 5.50
N PHE A 96 10.81 6.62 6.44
CA PHE A 96 9.52 7.26 6.71
C PHE A 96 9.00 8.05 5.50
N PHE A 97 9.85 8.86 4.86
CA PHE A 97 9.47 9.60 3.66
C PHE A 97 9.11 8.69 2.49
N ASP A 98 9.91 7.66 2.24
CA ASP A 98 9.65 6.68 1.19
C ASP A 98 8.29 6.00 1.43
N GLN A 99 8.02 5.56 2.66
CA GLN A 99 6.75 4.93 3.02
C GLN A 99 5.55 5.88 2.81
N GLN A 100 5.68 7.16 3.20
CA GLN A 100 4.64 8.15 2.97
C GLN A 100 4.36 8.35 1.47
N GLN A 101 5.41 8.44 0.65
CA GLN A 101 5.26 8.60 -0.80
C GLN A 101 4.55 7.39 -1.43
N TYR A 102 4.93 6.17 -1.04
CA TYR A 102 4.26 4.96 -1.53
C TYR A 102 2.77 4.95 -1.16
N GLN A 103 2.43 5.29 0.09
CA GLN A 103 1.03 5.34 0.53
C GLN A 103 0.23 6.40 -0.23
N GLN A 104 0.81 7.59 -0.43
CA GLN A 104 0.14 8.67 -1.16
C GLN A 104 -0.12 8.29 -2.62
N ARG A 105 0.84 7.62 -3.27
CA ARG A 105 0.68 7.12 -4.64
C ARG A 105 -0.44 6.09 -4.75
N GLN A 106 -0.47 5.11 -3.83
CA GLN A 106 -1.53 4.10 -3.79
C GLN A 106 -2.91 4.72 -3.61
N PHE A 107 -3.03 5.73 -2.75
CA PHE A 107 -4.29 6.45 -2.55
C PHE A 107 -4.74 7.16 -3.84
N PHE A 108 -3.83 7.85 -4.53
CA PHE A 108 -4.14 8.53 -5.77
C PHE A 108 -4.58 7.56 -6.88
N ASP A 109 -3.83 6.47 -7.07
CA ASP A 109 -4.16 5.45 -8.08
C ASP A 109 -5.54 4.81 -7.79
N GLN A 110 -5.84 4.55 -6.51
CA GLN A 110 -7.14 4.03 -6.10
C GLN A 110 -8.25 5.03 -6.37
N GLN A 111 -8.08 6.31 -6.00
CA GLN A 111 -9.08 7.34 -6.23
C GLN A 111 -9.34 7.55 -7.74
N GLN A 112 -8.28 7.59 -8.54
CA GLN A 112 -8.39 7.72 -9.99
C GLN A 112 -9.13 6.53 -10.61
N SER A 113 -8.84 5.31 -10.17
CA SER A 113 -9.56 4.11 -10.63
C SER A 113 -11.05 4.17 -10.29
N GLN A 114 -11.41 4.61 -9.09
CA GLN A 114 -12.80 4.77 -8.66
C GLN A 114 -13.52 5.87 -9.46
N THR A 115 -12.86 7.01 -9.70
CA THR A 115 -13.43 8.09 -10.51
C THR A 115 -13.65 7.65 -11.95
N ASN A 116 -12.71 6.90 -12.54
CA ASN A 116 -12.85 6.36 -13.89
C ASN A 116 -13.99 5.34 -13.99
N GLN A 117 -14.15 4.47 -12.99
CA GLN A 117 -15.28 3.54 -12.93
C GLN A 117 -16.61 4.28 -12.77
N ALA A 118 -16.67 5.28 -11.90
CA ALA A 118 -17.87 6.08 -11.69
C ALA A 118 -18.25 6.88 -12.95
N SER A 119 -17.27 7.50 -13.63
CA SER A 119 -17.52 8.25 -14.86
C SER A 119 -18.00 7.34 -15.99
N MET A 120 -17.39 6.15 -16.13
CA MET A 120 -17.84 5.13 -17.08
C MET A 120 -19.28 4.70 -16.80
N ARG A 121 -19.64 4.47 -15.53
CA ARG A 121 -21.00 4.10 -15.14
C ARG A 121 -21.99 5.21 -15.46
N THR A 122 -21.67 6.47 -15.16
CA THR A 122 -22.53 7.62 -15.47
C THR A 122 -22.74 7.77 -16.98
N PHE A 123 -21.66 7.66 -17.78
CA PHE A 123 -21.75 7.70 -19.23
C PHE A 123 -22.61 6.53 -19.78
N PHE A 124 -22.46 5.34 -19.21
CA PHE A 124 -23.26 4.19 -19.57
C PHE A 124 -24.76 4.40 -19.26
N LEU A 125 -25.09 4.91 -18.07
CA LEU A 125 -26.46 5.19 -17.66
C LEU A 125 -27.13 6.26 -18.54
N GLU A 126 -26.38 7.29 -18.93
CA GLU A 126 -26.87 8.30 -19.87
C GLU A 126 -27.17 7.67 -21.25
N GLY A 127 -26.31 6.76 -21.71
CA GLY A 127 -26.55 5.95 -22.90
C GLY A 127 -27.82 5.12 -22.84
N VAL A 128 -28.04 4.44 -21.71
CA VAL A 128 -29.23 3.64 -21.43
C VAL A 128 -30.49 4.51 -21.40
N ASN A 129 -30.41 5.72 -20.83
CA ASN A 129 -31.48 6.70 -20.87
C ASN A 129 -31.83 7.12 -22.31
N GLN A 130 -30.81 7.37 -23.15
CA GLN A 130 -31.03 7.67 -24.58
C GLN A 130 -31.69 6.52 -25.33
N ILE A 131 -31.28 5.27 -25.10
CA ILE A 131 -31.95 4.09 -25.68
C ILE A 131 -33.43 4.10 -25.30
N THR A 132 -33.74 4.38 -24.03
CA THR A 132 -35.11 4.44 -23.53
C THR A 132 -35.93 5.52 -24.22
N GLN A 133 -35.37 6.72 -24.38
CA GLN A 133 -36.05 7.84 -25.05
C GLN A 133 -36.39 7.49 -26.51
N TRP A 134 -35.42 6.95 -27.25
CA TRP A 134 -35.65 6.50 -28.63
C TRP A 134 -36.67 5.36 -28.72
N ASP A 135 -36.68 4.42 -27.77
CA ASP A 135 -37.66 3.33 -27.76
C ASP A 135 -39.07 3.81 -27.40
N ILE A 136 -39.21 4.85 -26.58
CA ILE A 136 -40.51 5.49 -26.29
C ILE A 136 -41.06 6.17 -27.55
N GLU A 137 -40.22 6.94 -28.26
CA GLU A 137 -40.63 7.68 -29.46
C GLU A 137 -40.91 6.76 -30.65
N SER A 138 -40.03 5.79 -30.88
CA SER A 138 -40.13 4.84 -31.99
C SER A 138 -39.62 3.46 -31.56
N PRO A 139 -40.51 2.58 -31.05
CA PRO A 139 -40.10 1.32 -30.46
C PRO A 139 -39.30 0.45 -31.42
N GLY A 140 -38.08 0.06 -31.03
CA GLY A 140 -37.18 -0.79 -31.80
C GLY A 140 -36.63 -0.18 -33.09
N CYS A 141 -36.52 1.15 -33.19
CA CYS A 141 -35.92 1.84 -34.34
C CYS A 141 -34.40 1.58 -34.47
N ASP A 142 -33.83 1.82 -35.65
CA ASP A 142 -32.39 1.63 -35.94
C ASP A 142 -31.48 2.37 -34.97
N GLN A 143 -31.82 3.60 -34.60
CA GLN A 143 -31.05 4.44 -33.71
C GLN A 143 -30.98 3.81 -32.31
N CYS A 144 -32.11 3.37 -31.78
CA CYS A 144 -32.20 2.61 -30.53
C CYS A 144 -31.35 1.33 -30.60
N MET A 145 -31.45 0.58 -31.70
CA MET A 145 -30.71 -0.67 -31.90
C MET A 145 -29.19 -0.44 -32.03
N ARG A 146 -28.75 0.64 -32.68
CA ARG A 146 -27.32 1.02 -32.77
C ARG A 146 -26.76 1.42 -31.41
N LEU A 147 -27.51 2.20 -30.63
CA LEU A 147 -27.10 2.56 -29.28
C LEU A 147 -27.02 1.31 -28.40
N LEU A 148 -28.01 0.43 -28.49
CA LEU A 148 -28.02 -0.84 -27.78
C LEU A 148 -26.82 -1.73 -28.14
N ASP A 149 -26.43 -1.78 -29.42
CA ASP A 149 -25.24 -2.50 -29.86
C ASP A 149 -23.94 -1.88 -29.32
N TYR A 150 -23.83 -0.56 -29.40
CA TYR A 150 -22.69 0.17 -28.87
C TYR A 150 -22.51 -0.06 -27.36
N TYR A 151 -23.57 0.14 -26.57
CA TYR A 151 -23.53 -0.07 -25.12
C TYR A 151 -23.46 -1.56 -24.75
N GLY A 152 -23.99 -2.46 -25.58
CA GLY A 152 -23.75 -3.90 -25.48
C GLY A 152 -22.26 -4.24 -25.59
N ARG A 153 -21.54 -3.62 -26.53
CA ARG A 153 -20.08 -3.78 -26.65
C ARG A 153 -19.36 -3.24 -25.42
N VAL A 154 -19.77 -2.08 -24.91
CA VAL A 154 -19.16 -1.47 -23.70
C VAL A 154 -19.36 -2.38 -22.48
N ALA A 155 -20.57 -2.90 -22.27
CA ALA A 155 -20.87 -3.79 -21.14
C ALA A 155 -20.14 -5.14 -21.24
N LEU A 156 -19.98 -5.68 -22.46
CA LEU A 156 -19.20 -6.90 -22.68
C LEU A 156 -17.69 -6.67 -22.45
N ALA A 157 -17.17 -5.51 -22.84
CA ALA A 157 -15.75 -5.18 -22.69
C ALA A 157 -15.35 -4.86 -21.24
N SER A 158 -16.27 -4.37 -20.42
CA SER A 158 -16.00 -4.05 -19.02
C SER A 158 -16.01 -5.27 -18.10
N GLU A 159 -16.50 -6.43 -18.58
CA GLU A 159 -16.76 -7.64 -17.80
C GLU A 159 -17.62 -7.41 -16.54
N ASP A 160 -18.34 -6.28 -16.51
CA ASP A 160 -19.16 -5.89 -15.36
C ASP A 160 -20.58 -6.42 -15.53
N ARG A 161 -20.93 -7.38 -14.67
CA ARG A 161 -22.26 -8.01 -14.64
C ARG A 161 -23.36 -6.98 -14.42
N GLU A 162 -23.10 -5.93 -13.63
CA GLU A 162 -24.11 -4.90 -13.35
C GLU A 162 -24.48 -4.14 -14.62
N LEU A 163 -23.52 -3.80 -15.49
CA LEU A 163 -23.80 -3.07 -16.72
C LEU A 163 -24.66 -3.89 -17.69
N LEU A 164 -24.45 -5.20 -17.77
CA LEU A 164 -25.30 -6.10 -18.56
C LEU A 164 -26.74 -6.16 -18.00
N LEU A 165 -26.89 -6.22 -16.68
CA LEU A 165 -28.20 -6.20 -16.02
C LEU A 165 -28.92 -4.86 -16.20
N ILE A 166 -28.20 -3.75 -16.09
CA ILE A 166 -28.72 -2.40 -16.37
C ILE A 166 -29.16 -2.33 -17.84
N LEU A 167 -28.35 -2.80 -18.78
CA LEU A 167 -28.71 -2.82 -20.20
C LEU A 167 -30.00 -3.62 -20.44
N ASN A 168 -30.20 -4.74 -19.74
CA ASN A 168 -31.43 -5.54 -19.84
C ASN A 168 -32.70 -4.77 -19.44
N THR A 169 -32.60 -3.72 -18.62
CA THR A 169 -33.77 -2.93 -18.20
C THR A 169 -34.43 -2.18 -19.36
N VAL A 170 -33.66 -1.84 -20.40
CA VAL A 170 -34.15 -1.11 -21.58
C VAL A 170 -34.43 -2.02 -22.77
N ILE A 171 -34.12 -3.31 -22.67
CA ILE A 171 -34.42 -4.29 -23.72
C ILE A 171 -35.89 -4.71 -23.63
N THR A 172 -36.74 -3.99 -24.35
CA THR A 172 -38.17 -4.30 -24.43
C THR A 172 -38.44 -5.57 -25.24
N ALA A 173 -39.66 -6.10 -25.14
CA ALA A 173 -40.07 -7.30 -25.89
C ALA A 173 -39.94 -7.09 -27.41
N LYS A 174 -40.20 -5.88 -27.92
CA LYS A 174 -40.07 -5.55 -29.34
C LYS A 174 -38.60 -5.55 -29.79
N ILE A 175 -37.73 -4.90 -29.02
CA ILE A 175 -36.27 -4.93 -29.24
C ILE A 175 -35.77 -6.38 -29.26
N ARG A 176 -36.21 -7.20 -28.31
CA ARG A 176 -35.81 -8.62 -28.23
C ARG A 176 -36.23 -9.40 -29.47
N LYS A 177 -37.48 -9.24 -29.94
CA LYS A 177 -37.96 -9.87 -31.18
C LYS A 177 -37.19 -9.40 -32.40
N ASN A 178 -36.83 -8.12 -32.47
CA ASN A 178 -35.99 -7.58 -33.53
C ASN A 178 -34.59 -8.23 -33.51
N LEU A 179 -33.94 -8.29 -32.34
CA LEU A 179 -32.62 -8.93 -32.19
C LEU A 179 -32.64 -10.44 -32.48
N GLN A 180 -33.78 -11.10 -32.26
CA GLN A 180 -33.99 -12.52 -32.59
C GLN A 180 -34.34 -12.75 -34.08
N GLY A 181 -34.54 -11.68 -34.85
CA GLY A 181 -34.89 -11.76 -36.27
C GLY A 181 -36.33 -12.20 -36.54
N GLU A 182 -37.21 -12.24 -35.52
CA GLU A 182 -38.59 -12.71 -35.66
C GLU A 182 -39.46 -11.77 -36.50
N ASN A 183 -39.13 -10.47 -36.53
CA ASN A 183 -39.89 -9.45 -37.27
C ASN A 183 -39.39 -9.23 -38.71
N GLY A 184 -38.53 -10.11 -39.25
CA GLY A 184 -37.94 -9.95 -40.59
C GLY A 184 -37.01 -8.74 -40.75
N SER A 185 -36.76 -8.02 -39.66
CA SER A 185 -36.06 -6.75 -39.61
C SER A 185 -34.96 -6.84 -38.54
N PHE A 186 -33.72 -6.64 -38.99
CA PHE A 186 -32.45 -6.68 -38.25
C PHE A 186 -31.91 -8.07 -37.88
N LYS A 187 -31.01 -8.57 -38.74
CA LYS A 187 -30.24 -9.80 -38.50
C LYS A 187 -29.17 -9.55 -37.43
N GLN A 188 -28.77 -10.63 -36.74
CA GLN A 188 -27.56 -10.74 -35.91
C GLN A 188 -26.30 -10.09 -36.53
N SER A 189 -26.23 -10.01 -37.85
CA SER A 189 -25.13 -9.35 -38.58
C SER A 189 -25.02 -7.85 -38.34
N ASN A 190 -26.13 -7.16 -38.05
CA ASN A 190 -26.16 -5.70 -37.97
C ASN A 190 -25.86 -5.20 -36.56
N TYR A 191 -26.22 -5.98 -35.54
CA TYR A 191 -26.07 -5.64 -34.12
C TYR A 191 -25.49 -6.83 -33.33
N PRO A 192 -24.25 -7.25 -33.65
CA PRO A 192 -23.65 -8.46 -33.10
C PRO A 192 -23.40 -8.37 -31.58
N TYR A 193 -23.09 -7.18 -31.07
CA TYR A 193 -22.80 -6.97 -29.66
C TYR A 193 -24.09 -6.89 -28.83
N ALA A 194 -25.16 -6.31 -29.36
CA ALA A 194 -26.49 -6.37 -28.71
C ALA A 194 -26.96 -7.83 -28.57
N CYS A 195 -26.78 -8.64 -29.62
CA CYS A 195 -27.13 -10.06 -29.59
C CYS A 195 -26.27 -10.84 -28.57
N LYS A 196 -24.95 -10.63 -28.58
CA LYS A 196 -24.04 -11.24 -27.59
C LYS A 196 -24.37 -10.82 -26.16
N ALA A 197 -24.66 -9.54 -25.93
CA ALA A 197 -25.04 -9.05 -24.60
C ALA A 197 -26.32 -9.74 -24.13
N LEU A 198 -27.32 -9.88 -25.00
CA LEU A 198 -28.55 -10.63 -24.72
C LEU A 198 -28.28 -12.08 -24.29
N ASP A 199 -27.35 -12.76 -24.96
CA ASP A 199 -26.99 -14.14 -24.62
C ASP A 199 -26.28 -14.24 -23.26
N HIS A 200 -25.43 -13.27 -22.92
CA HIS A 200 -24.79 -13.17 -21.60
C HIS A 200 -25.77 -12.80 -20.48
N ILE A 201 -26.82 -12.03 -20.79
CA ILE A 201 -27.84 -11.62 -19.81
C ILE A 201 -28.73 -12.80 -19.38
N LYS A 202 -29.02 -13.76 -20.29
CA LYS A 202 -29.89 -14.92 -20.01
C LYS A 202 -29.50 -15.68 -18.74
N PRO A 203 -28.26 -16.19 -18.58
CA PRO A 203 -27.86 -16.93 -17.38
C PRO A 203 -27.87 -16.07 -16.12
N LEU A 204 -27.47 -14.79 -16.21
CA LEU A 204 -27.48 -13.86 -15.06
C LEU A 204 -28.89 -13.69 -14.50
N ARG A 205 -29.89 -13.57 -15.38
CA ARG A 205 -31.30 -13.46 -14.96
C ARG A 205 -31.83 -14.74 -14.29
N GLU A 206 -31.38 -15.90 -14.75
CA GLU A 206 -31.75 -17.19 -14.16
C GLU A 206 -31.10 -17.41 -12.78
N GLU A 207 -29.87 -16.94 -12.60
CA GLU A 207 -29.20 -16.90 -11.30
C GLU A 207 -29.95 -15.99 -10.30
N ASP A 208 -30.26 -14.76 -10.69
CA ASP A 208 -31.01 -13.81 -9.84
C ASP A 208 -32.41 -14.33 -9.49
N GLY A 209 -33.11 -14.91 -10.47
CA GLY A 209 -34.42 -15.52 -10.27
C GLY A 209 -34.38 -16.67 -9.25
N ARG A 210 -33.35 -17.53 -9.32
CA ARG A 210 -33.13 -18.62 -8.35
C ARG A 210 -32.79 -18.08 -6.96
N ALA A 211 -31.94 -17.06 -6.87
CA ALA A 211 -31.57 -16.44 -5.61
C ALA A 211 -32.79 -15.81 -4.91
N LEU A 212 -33.64 -15.08 -5.65
CA LEU A 212 -34.88 -14.49 -5.14
C LEU A 212 -35.89 -15.56 -4.69
N ALA A 213 -36.03 -16.64 -5.45
CA ALA A 213 -36.89 -17.76 -5.07
C ALA A 213 -36.44 -18.43 -3.77
N ALA A 214 -35.12 -18.64 -3.61
CA ALA A 214 -34.54 -19.21 -2.38
C ALA A 214 -34.74 -18.30 -1.16
N GLN A 215 -34.62 -16.98 -1.32
CA GLN A 215 -34.89 -16.02 -0.24
C GLN A 215 -36.37 -16.00 0.17
N ARG A 216 -37.29 -16.07 -0.80
CA ARG A 216 -38.74 -16.15 -0.54
C ARG A 216 -39.14 -17.47 0.14
N GLY A 217 -38.49 -18.57 -0.22
CA GLY A 217 -38.69 -19.88 0.41
C GLY A 217 -38.28 -19.92 1.88
N LYS A 218 -37.21 -19.21 2.26
CA LYS A 218 -36.74 -19.10 3.66
C LYS A 218 -37.63 -18.23 4.56
N LYS A 219 -38.39 -17.29 3.99
CA LYS A 219 -39.24 -16.35 4.73
C LYS A 219 -40.68 -16.82 4.97
N ARG A 220 -41.07 -18.01 4.52
CA ARG A 220 -42.37 -18.60 4.90
C ARG A 220 -42.21 -19.38 6.20
N PRO A 221 -42.61 -18.85 7.38
CA PRO A 221 -42.80 -19.70 8.54
C PRO A 221 -43.86 -20.74 8.17
N LYS A 222 -43.60 -22.01 8.52
CA LYS A 222 -44.63 -23.05 8.45
C LYS A 222 -45.75 -22.62 9.37
N ALA A 223 -46.90 -22.26 8.80
CA ALA A 223 -48.16 -22.11 9.52
C ALA A 223 -48.69 -23.50 9.89
#